data_AF-A0A5C1A7X8-F1
#
_entry.id   AF-A0A5C1A7X8-F1
#
_cell.length_a   1.000
_cell.length_b   1.000
_cell.length_c   1.000
_cell.angle_alpha   90.00
_cell.angle_beta   90.00
_cell.angle_gamma   90.00
#
_symmetry.space_group_name_H-M   'P 1'
#
loop_
_entity.id
_entity.type
_entity.pdbx_description
1 polymer ?
#
loop_
_entity_poly.entity_id
_entity_poly.type
_entity_poly.pdbx_seq_one_letter_code
_entity_poly.pdbx_strand_id
1 'polypeptide(L)'
;MPKSDFFAAATVSETAEVKLPNGTVAKVRGLTGAEWDAYERACTSEGPDGKSVFKNDRARLVQFGTLDESGAPLFDEGDLPKLRTMSARFIRPLFDKIAALSGVGADAGNG
;
A
#
# COMPACT_ATOMS: atom_id res chain seq x y z
N MET A 1 -4.43 16.81 23.47
CA MET A 1 -4.36 15.35 23.30
C MET A 1 -3.13 14.83 24.04
N PRO A 2 -3.28 13.91 25.00
CA PRO A 2 -2.17 13.23 25.67
C PRO A 2 -1.32 12.37 24.70
N LYS A 3 -0.02 12.22 25.00
CA LYS A 3 0.91 11.39 24.20
C LYS A 3 0.49 9.91 24.14
N SER A 4 -0.05 9.37 25.23
CA SER A 4 -0.62 8.02 25.30
C SER A 4 -1.74 7.82 24.28
N ASP A 5 -2.64 8.80 24.22
CA ASP A 5 -3.84 8.73 23.40
C ASP A 5 -3.49 8.86 21.92
N PHE A 6 -2.48 9.68 21.60
CA PHE A 6 -1.92 9.77 20.25
C PHE A 6 -1.36 8.44 19.78
N PHE A 7 -0.52 7.78 20.58
CA PHE A 7 0.07 6.50 20.19
C PHE A 7 -0.97 5.39 20.11
N ALA A 8 -1.93 5.32 21.03
CA ALA A 8 -3.01 4.34 20.96
C ALA A 8 -3.85 4.50 19.67
N ALA A 9 -4.20 5.75 19.32
CA ALA A 9 -4.94 6.05 18.10
C ALA A 9 -4.12 5.78 16.82
N ALA A 10 -2.80 6.02 16.84
CA ALA A 10 -1.93 5.91 15.67
C ALA A 10 -1.34 4.50 15.42
N THR A 11 -1.61 3.52 16.28
CA THR A 11 -1.05 2.16 16.15
C THR A 11 -1.90 1.23 15.27
N VAL A 12 -3.19 1.55 15.06
CA VAL A 12 -4.11 0.67 14.34
C VAL A 12 -4.30 1.17 12.90
N SER A 13 -3.81 0.40 11.93
CA SER A 13 -4.14 0.63 10.52
C SER A 13 -5.60 0.26 10.25
N GLU A 14 -6.36 1.18 9.65
CA GLU A 14 -7.70 0.87 9.15
C GLU A 14 -7.62 -0.23 8.09
N THR A 15 -8.53 -1.21 8.19
CA THR A 15 -8.65 -2.32 7.24
C THR A 15 -9.90 -2.19 6.39
N ALA A 16 -9.87 -2.69 5.17
CA ALA A 16 -11.04 -2.78 4.31
C ALA A 16 -11.04 -4.04 3.44
N GLU A 17 -12.22 -4.37 2.92
CA GLU A 17 -12.40 -5.42 1.92
C GLU A 17 -12.47 -4.82 0.52
N VAL A 18 -11.83 -5.49 -0.44
CA VAL A 18 -11.83 -5.11 -1.85
C VAL A 18 -12.31 -6.29 -2.67
N LYS A 19 -13.43 -6.11 -3.38
CA LYS A 19 -13.96 -7.12 -4.31
C LYS A 19 -13.15 -7.13 -5.60
N LEU A 20 -12.63 -8.30 -5.96
CA LEU A 20 -11.82 -8.52 -7.14
C LEU A 20 -12.66 -8.95 -8.35
N PRO A 21 -12.12 -8.80 -9.58
CA PRO A 21 -12.85 -9.11 -10.81
C PRO A 21 -13.37 -10.55 -10.97
N ASN A 22 -12.73 -11.52 -10.32
CA ASN A 22 -13.13 -12.92 -10.30
C ASN A 22 -14.20 -13.22 -9.23
N GLY A 23 -14.67 -12.21 -8.49
CA GLY A 23 -15.66 -12.35 -7.44
C GLY A 23 -15.09 -12.66 -6.06
N THR A 24 -13.78 -12.88 -5.91
CA THR A 24 -13.15 -13.06 -4.60
C THR A 24 -13.00 -11.71 -3.88
N VAL A 25 -12.85 -11.75 -2.56
CA VAL A 25 -12.63 -10.57 -1.73
C VAL A 25 -11.23 -10.64 -1.13
N ALA A 26 -10.49 -9.55 -1.21
CA ALA A 26 -9.19 -9.39 -0.55
C ALA A 26 -9.32 -8.43 0.62
N LYS A 27 -8.67 -8.74 1.75
CA LYS A 27 -8.55 -7.83 2.88
C LYS A 27 -7.29 -7.00 2.71
N VAL A 28 -7.40 -5.68 2.90
CA VAL A 28 -6.28 -4.75 2.80
C VAL A 28 -6.24 -3.80 4.01
N ARG A 29 -5.10 -3.14 4.21
CA ARG A 29 -4.94 -2.08 5.23
C ARG A 29 -4.10 -0.91 4.72
N GLY A 30 -4.18 0.21 5.44
CA GLY A 30 -3.18 1.28 5.32
C GLY A 30 -1.80 0.85 5.84
N LEU A 31 -0.75 1.41 5.27
CA LEU A 31 0.63 1.18 5.72
C LEU A 31 0.91 1.98 6.99
N THR A 32 1.77 1.46 7.86
CA THR A 32 2.40 2.25 8.92
C THR A 32 3.43 3.22 8.33
N GLY A 33 3.84 4.24 9.09
CA GLY A 33 4.88 5.17 8.62
C GLY A 33 6.18 4.48 8.21
N ALA A 34 6.63 3.47 8.97
CA ALA A 34 7.83 2.72 8.64
C ALA A 34 7.71 1.89 7.35
N GLU A 35 6.54 1.33 7.09
CA GLU A 35 6.27 0.59 5.84
C GLU A 35 6.15 1.53 4.65
N TRP A 36 5.56 2.71 4.85
CA TRP A 36 5.50 3.75 3.83
C TRP A 36 6.90 4.20 3.43
N ASP A 37 7.77 4.48 4.41
CA ASP A 37 9.18 4.82 4.16
C ASP A 37 9.92 3.72 3.40
N ALA A 38 9.66 2.45 3.74
CA ALA A 38 10.24 1.30 3.05
C ALA A 38 9.75 1.19 1.59
N TYR A 39 8.44 1.41 1.37
CA TYR A 39 7.85 1.47 0.04
C TYR A 39 8.44 2.63 -0.80
N GLU A 40 8.54 3.82 -0.22
CA GLU A 40 9.07 5.01 -0.92
C GLU A 40 10.53 4.81 -1.32
N ARG A 41 11.34 4.26 -0.40
CA ARG A 41 12.73 3.91 -0.69
C ARG A 41 12.82 2.87 -1.80
N ALA A 42 11.98 1.85 -1.79
CA ALA A 42 11.96 0.81 -2.82
C ALA A 42 11.50 1.35 -4.20
N CYS A 43 10.70 2.41 -4.21
CA CYS A 43 10.25 3.09 -5.44
C CYS A 43 11.22 4.17 -5.92
N THR A 44 12.20 4.55 -5.11
CA THR A 44 13.17 5.59 -5.44
C THR A 44 14.46 4.96 -5.95
N SER A 45 14.93 5.45 -7.09
CA SER A 45 16.20 5.03 -7.70
C SER A 45 17.02 6.24 -8.09
N GLU A 46 18.34 6.11 -8.14
CA GLU A 46 19.20 7.16 -8.67
C GLU A 46 19.07 7.21 -10.20
N GLY A 47 18.78 8.40 -10.72
CA GLY A 47 18.71 8.67 -12.15
C GLY A 47 20.10 8.88 -12.77
N PRO A 48 20.18 8.91 -14.11
CA PRO A 48 21.46 9.09 -14.82
C PRO A 48 22.18 10.42 -14.51
N ASP A 49 21.45 11.42 -14.02
CA ASP A 49 21.97 12.73 -13.62
C ASP A 49 22.27 12.83 -12.11
N GLY A 50 22.27 11.70 -11.39
CA GLY A 50 22.48 11.64 -9.94
C GLY A 50 21.28 12.13 -9.12
N LYS A 51 20.13 12.43 -9.75
CA LYS A 51 18.91 12.82 -9.03
C LYS A 51 18.03 11.63 -8.72
N SER A 52 17.36 11.67 -7.57
CA SER A 52 16.36 10.65 -7.21
C SER A 52 15.17 10.68 -8.16
N VAL A 53 14.85 9.53 -8.75
CA VAL A 53 13.68 9.30 -9.59
C VAL A 53 12.75 8.34 -8.85
N PHE A 54 11.55 8.82 -8.54
CA PHE A 54 10.48 7.99 -7.99
C PHE A 54 9.72 7.29 -9.12
N LYS A 55 9.68 5.96 -9.08
CA LYS A 55 8.87 5.12 -9.96
C LYS A 55 7.88 4.35 -9.11
N ASN A 56 6.62 4.74 -9.19
CA ASN A 56 5.54 4.11 -8.44
C ASN A 56 5.40 2.63 -8.82
N ASP A 57 5.73 1.74 -7.89
CA ASP A 57 5.53 0.30 -8.01
C ASP A 57 4.24 -0.13 -7.29
N ARG A 58 3.14 -0.17 -8.04
CA ARG A 58 1.82 -0.56 -7.50
C ARG A 58 1.82 -1.96 -6.90
N ALA A 59 2.58 -2.89 -7.50
CA ALA A 59 2.67 -4.25 -6.99
C ALA A 59 3.34 -4.27 -5.61
N ARG A 60 4.34 -3.42 -5.41
CA ARG A 60 4.99 -3.24 -4.10
C ARG A 60 4.01 -2.73 -3.05
N LEU A 61 3.19 -1.72 -3.36
CA LEU A 61 2.20 -1.24 -2.38
C LEU A 61 1.18 -2.34 -2.04
N VAL A 62 0.73 -3.10 -3.03
CA VAL A 62 -0.18 -4.25 -2.84
C VAL A 62 0.46 -5.33 -1.97
N GLN A 63 1.76 -5.60 -2.14
CA GLN A 63 2.51 -6.54 -1.31
C GLN A 63 2.44 -6.15 0.19
N PHE A 64 2.68 -4.88 0.52
CA PHE A 64 2.64 -4.40 1.91
C PHE A 64 1.22 -4.40 2.51
N GLY A 65 0.24 -3.96 1.72
CA GLY A 65 -1.09 -3.66 2.23
C GLY A 65 -2.11 -4.79 2.16
N THR A 66 -1.83 -5.91 1.49
CA THR A 66 -2.78 -7.03 1.39
C THR A 66 -2.56 -8.01 2.54
N LEU A 67 -3.66 -8.46 3.16
CA LEU A 67 -3.64 -9.28 4.36
C LEU A 67 -4.16 -10.69 4.12
N ASP A 68 -3.61 -11.65 4.87
CA ASP A 68 -4.14 -13.00 5.01
C ASP A 68 -5.28 -13.05 6.04
N GLU A 69 -5.77 -14.26 6.33
CA GLU A 69 -6.84 -14.50 7.29
C GLU A 69 -6.47 -14.14 8.73
N SER A 70 -5.17 -14.21 9.07
CA SER A 70 -4.65 -13.85 10.39
C SER A 70 -4.42 -12.33 10.56
N GLY A 71 -4.50 -11.57 9.47
CA GLY A 71 -4.19 -10.14 9.45
C GLY A 71 -2.71 -9.83 9.24
N ALA A 72 -1.89 -10.82 8.88
CA ALA A 72 -0.51 -10.63 8.47
C ALA A 72 -0.42 -10.33 6.96
N PRO A 73 0.69 -9.75 6.46
CA PRO A 73 0.89 -9.56 5.02
C PRO A 73 0.75 -10.87 4.24
N LEU A 74 -0.10 -10.88 3.21
CA LEU A 74 -0.37 -12.06 2.38
C LEU A 74 0.76 -12.39 1.41
N PHE A 75 1.48 -11.37 0.95
CA PHE A 75 2.53 -11.50 -0.07
C PHE A 75 3.89 -11.11 0.48
N ASP A 76 4.92 -11.77 -0.05
CA ASP A 76 6.32 -11.45 0.26
C ASP A 76 7.08 -10.92 -0.97
N GLU A 77 8.39 -10.70 -0.83
CA GLU A 77 9.19 -10.16 -1.94
C GLU A 77 9.29 -11.11 -3.13
N GLY A 78 9.19 -12.42 -2.89
CA GLY A 78 9.19 -13.46 -3.91
C GLY A 78 7.96 -13.43 -4.81
N ASP A 79 6.85 -12.86 -4.34
CA ASP A 79 5.61 -12.72 -5.11
C ASP A 79 5.61 -11.55 -6.08
N LEU A 80 6.49 -10.56 -5.92
CA LEU A 80 6.49 -9.34 -6.72
C LEU A 80 6.65 -9.55 -8.22
N PRO A 81 7.54 -10.46 -8.71
CA PRO A 81 7.58 -10.78 -10.13
C PRO A 81 6.21 -11.22 -10.65
N LYS A 82 5.45 -11.99 -9.86
CA LYS A 82 4.11 -12.43 -10.23
C LYS A 82 3.11 -11.27 -10.19
N LEU A 83 3.05 -10.52 -9.09
CA LEU A 83 2.16 -9.37 -8.92
C LEU A 83 2.33 -8.32 -10.04
N ARG A 84 3.58 -8.03 -10.44
CA ARG A 84 3.89 -7.07 -11.52
C ARG A 84 3.39 -7.51 -12.89
N THR A 85 3.22 -8.81 -13.11
CA THR A 85 2.69 -9.37 -14.37
C THR A 85 1.17 -9.53 -14.37
N MET A 86 0.51 -9.33 -13.22
CA MET A 86 -0.94 -9.47 -13.13
C MET A 86 -1.66 -8.37 -13.91
N SER A 87 -2.90 -8.66 -14.30
CA SER A 87 -3.78 -7.68 -14.92
C SER A 87 -3.94 -6.46 -14.00
N ALA A 88 -3.78 -5.26 -14.56
CA ALA A 88 -4.03 -4.01 -13.84
C ALA A 88 -5.45 -3.94 -13.25
N ARG A 89 -6.42 -4.66 -13.83
CA ARG A 89 -7.79 -4.76 -13.31
C ARG A 89 -7.87 -5.43 -11.93
N PHE A 90 -6.88 -6.25 -11.58
CA PHE A 90 -6.73 -6.86 -10.25
C PHE A 90 -5.88 -6.01 -9.31
N ILE A 91 -4.77 -5.47 -9.79
CA ILE A 91 -3.83 -4.70 -8.95
C ILE A 91 -4.39 -3.33 -8.56
N ARG A 92 -5.05 -2.65 -9.48
CA ARG A 92 -5.45 -1.25 -9.29
C ARG A 92 -6.47 -1.03 -8.16
N PRO A 93 -7.54 -1.83 -8.02
CA PRO A 93 -8.48 -1.66 -6.91
C PRO A 93 -7.83 -1.85 -5.53
N LEU A 94 -6.87 -2.79 -5.42
CA LEU A 94 -6.11 -3.01 -4.19
C LEU A 94 -5.20 -1.82 -3.90
N PHE A 95 -4.42 -1.40 -4.91
CA PHE A 95 -3.55 -0.23 -4.81
C PHE A 95 -4.33 1.02 -4.39
N ASP A 96 -5.42 1.34 -5.09
CA ASP A 96 -6.21 2.55 -4.84
C ASP A 96 -6.77 2.54 -3.40
N LYS A 97 -7.24 1.38 -2.91
CA LYS A 97 -7.76 1.28 -1.54
C LYS A 97 -6.65 1.36 -0.50
N ILE A 98 -5.50 0.69 -0.70
CA ILE A 98 -4.36 0.76 0.22
C ILE A 98 -3.80 2.18 0.29
N ALA A 99 -3.66 2.86 -0.85
CA ALA A 99 -3.22 4.25 -0.91
C ALA A 99 -4.18 5.16 -0.13
N ALA A 100 -5.48 5.05 -0.36
CA ALA A 100 -6.49 5.84 0.36
C ALA A 100 -6.43 5.61 1.87
N LEU A 101 -6.32 4.35 2.32
CA LEU A 101 -6.19 4.02 3.75
C LEU A 101 -4.85 4.49 4.36
N SER A 102 -3.83 4.70 3.52
CA SER A 102 -2.52 5.25 3.94
C SER A 102 -2.49 6.78 3.89
N GLY A 103 -3.64 7.44 3.70
CA GLY A 103 -3.74 8.90 3.60
C GLY A 103 -3.31 9.48 2.25
N VAL A 104 -3.06 8.65 1.24
CA VAL A 104 -2.71 9.08 -0.11
C VAL A 104 -3.94 9.08 -0.99
N GLY A 105 -4.44 10.29 -1.31
CA GLY A 105 -5.55 10.47 -2.25
C GLY A 105 -6.78 11.20 -1.72
N ALA A 106 -6.68 11.97 -0.63
CA ALA A 106 -7.77 12.83 -0.14
C ALA A 106 -7.52 14.35 -0.25
N ASP A 107 -6.36 14.80 -0.79
CA ASP A 107 -6.04 16.22 -0.97
C ASP A 107 -5.82 16.61 -2.45
N ALA A 108 -6.75 16.18 -3.31
CA ALA A 108 -6.84 16.68 -4.69
C ALA A 108 -8.32 16.89 -5.06
N GLY A 109 -9.01 17.79 -4.35
CA GLY A 109 -10.40 18.13 -4.71
C GLY A 109 -11.23 18.79 -3.62
N ASN A 110 -10.80 19.97 -3.14
CA ASN A 110 -11.68 21.06 -2.74
C ASN A 110 -10.85 22.34 -2.66
N GLY A 111 -10.69 22.97 -3.82
CA GLY A 111 -10.18 24.32 -4.03
C GLY A 111 -10.92 24.92 -5.20
#